data_AF-A0A7V2KMG3-F1
#
_entry.id   AF-A0A7V2KMG3-F1
#
_cell.length_a   1.000
_cell.length_b   1.000
_cell.length_c   1.000
_cell.angle_alpha   90.00
_cell.angle_beta   90.00
_cell.angle_gamma   90.00
#
_symmetry.space_group_name_H-M   'P 1'
#
loop_
_entity.id
_entity.type
_entity.pdbx_description
1 polymer ?
#
loop_
_entity_poly.entity_id
_entity_poly.type
_entity_poly.pdbx_seq_one_letter_code
_entity_poly.pdbx_strand_id
1 'polypeptide(L)'
;MRKRRDTWLYELKDGNEIVQYGLTNAPDRRAIEQANSGKKFTHLNIISVALSRESAEKREKELIQKYQRQHGGRPPRYNIAKTY
;
A
#
# COMPACT_ATOMS: atom_id res chain seq x y z
N MET A 1 -8.75 -22.44 13.61
CA MET A 1 -7.38 -22.12 13.15
C MET A 1 -7.11 -20.63 13.34
N ARG A 2 -5.99 -20.24 13.96
CA ARG A 2 -5.61 -18.83 14.13
C ARG A 2 -5.17 -18.28 12.76
N LYS A 3 -5.80 -17.23 12.25
CA LYS A 3 -5.39 -16.59 10.98
C LYS A 3 -3.93 -16.12 11.10
N ARG A 4 -3.07 -16.51 10.16
CA ARG A 4 -1.66 -16.08 10.14
C ARG A 4 -1.61 -14.56 10.02
N ARG A 5 -0.74 -13.93 10.81
CA ARG A 5 -0.51 -12.48 10.83
C ARG A 5 0.87 -12.19 10.27
N ASP A 6 0.99 -12.28 8.96
CA ASP A 6 2.22 -12.21 8.19
C ASP A 6 2.10 -11.27 6.99
N THR A 7 1.07 -10.41 6.99
CA THR A 7 0.86 -9.42 5.92
C THR A 7 1.01 -8.01 6.49
N TRP A 8 1.93 -7.25 5.92
CA TRP A 8 2.15 -5.84 6.22
C TRP A 8 1.54 -4.98 5.12
N LEU A 9 1.07 -3.81 5.54
CA LEU A 9 0.65 -2.74 4.64
C LEU A 9 1.78 -1.72 4.53
N TYR A 10 2.05 -1.29 3.30
CA TYR A 10 3.04 -0.28 2.99
C TYR A 10 2.45 0.81 2.10
N GLU A 11 3.11 1.97 2.12
CA GLU A 11 2.89 3.06 1.18
C GLU A 11 4.16 3.37 0.39
N LEU A 12 4.00 3.80 -0.86
CA LEU A 12 5.03 4.45 -1.63
C LEU A 12 4.73 5.94 -1.70
N LYS A 13 5.76 6.76 -1.51
CA LYS A 13 5.66 8.22 -1.61
C LYS A 13 6.61 8.80 -2.64
N ASP A 14 6.14 9.76 -3.42
CA ASP A 14 6.94 10.61 -4.30
C ASP A 14 6.97 12.01 -3.68
N GLY A 15 8.04 12.33 -2.96
CA GLY A 15 8.06 13.45 -2.01
C GLY A 15 6.96 13.34 -0.96
N ASN A 16 6.03 14.29 -0.98
CA ASN A 16 4.89 14.32 -0.04
C ASN A 16 3.64 13.59 -0.53
N GLU A 17 3.58 13.23 -1.83
CA GLU A 17 2.42 12.57 -2.43
C GLU A 17 2.48 11.06 -2.19
N ILE A 18 1.37 10.47 -1.75
CA ILE A 18 1.24 9.02 -1.64
C ILE A 18 0.84 8.47 -3.01
N VAL A 19 1.77 7.77 -3.66
CA VAL A 19 1.58 7.25 -5.01
C VAL A 19 1.05 5.81 -5.02
N GLN A 20 1.24 5.06 -3.93
CA GLN A 20 0.72 3.71 -3.83
C GLN A 20 0.44 3.27 -2.39
N TYR A 21 -0.65 2.52 -2.18
CA TYR A 21 -0.81 1.60 -1.05
C TYR A 21 -0.72 0.15 -1.54
N GLY A 22 -0.04 -0.70 -0.77
CA GLY A 22 0.20 -2.09 -1.13
C GLY A 22 0.34 -3.03 0.06
N LEU A 23 0.13 -4.31 -0.20
CA LEU A 23 0.34 -5.39 0.77
C LEU A 23 1.58 -6.22 0.43
N THR A 24 2.31 -6.64 1.46
CA THR A 24 3.46 -7.55 1.33
C THR A 24 3.55 -8.50 2.51
N ASN A 25 4.06 -9.70 2.27
CA ASN A 25 4.48 -10.65 3.30
C ASN A 25 6.01 -10.66 3.52
N ALA A 26 6.74 -9.85 2.75
CA ALA A 26 8.18 -9.69 2.85
C ALA A 26 8.54 -8.22 2.60
N PRO A 27 8.54 -7.36 3.64
CA PRO A 27 8.84 -5.94 3.53
C PRO A 27 10.16 -5.64 2.82
N ASP A 28 11.24 -6.31 3.25
CA ASP A 28 12.59 -6.05 2.76
C ASP A 28 12.74 -6.40 1.27
N ARG A 29 12.22 -7.57 0.86
CA ARG A 29 12.21 -7.97 -0.56
C ARG A 29 11.35 -7.03 -1.39
N ARG A 30 10.20 -6.61 -0.86
CA ARG A 30 9.29 -5.71 -1.57
C ARG A 30 9.91 -4.35 -1.84
N ALA A 31 10.74 -3.82 -0.94
CA ALA A 31 11.45 -2.57 -1.19
C ALA A 31 12.38 -2.68 -2.41
N ILE A 32 13.12 -3.77 -2.52
CA ILE A 32 13.99 -4.05 -3.67
C ILE A 32 13.16 -4.23 -4.95
N GLU A 33 12.07 -4.99 -4.90
CA GLU A 33 11.17 -5.17 -6.04
C GLU A 33 10.59 -3.83 -6.53
N GLN A 34 10.14 -2.96 -5.61
CA GLN A 34 9.60 -1.67 -5.98
C GLN A 34 10.68 -0.75 -6.56
N ALA A 35 11.89 -0.75 -6.00
CA ALA A 35 13.01 0.03 -6.54
C ALA A 35 13.33 -0.36 -7.99
N ASN A 36 13.18 -1.64 -8.33
CA ASN A 36 13.40 -2.15 -9.69
C ASN A 36 12.15 -2.11 -10.58
N SER A 37 11.00 -1.64 -10.08
CA SER A 37 9.73 -1.68 -10.83
C SER A 37 9.60 -0.58 -11.89
N GLY A 38 10.54 0.37 -11.95
CA GLY A 38 10.47 1.55 -12.81
C GLY A 38 9.46 2.61 -12.35
N LYS A 39 8.84 2.43 -11.18
CA LYS A 39 7.96 3.43 -10.56
C LYS A 39 8.75 4.62 -10.03
N LYS A 40 8.16 5.80 -10.11
CA LYS A 40 8.69 7.01 -9.50
C LYS A 40 8.21 7.10 -8.07
N PHE A 41 9.12 6.91 -7.13
CA PHE A 41 8.92 7.12 -5.71
C PHE A 41 10.26 7.44 -5.05
N THR A 42 10.19 8.06 -3.89
CA THR A 42 11.32 8.50 -3.07
C THR A 42 11.42 7.68 -1.78
N HIS A 43 10.29 7.19 -1.26
CA HIS A 43 10.22 6.46 0.01
C HIS A 43 9.24 5.29 -0.08
N LEU A 44 9.57 4.20 0.60
CA LEU A 44 8.67 3.11 0.94
C LEU A 44 8.56 3.05 2.45
N ASN A 45 7.35 3.18 2.99
CA ASN A 45 7.11 3.11 4.43
C ASN A 45 6.19 1.95 4.76
N ILE A 46 6.53 1.18 5.79
CA ILE A 46 5.61 0.21 6.38
C ILE A 46 4.70 0.96 7.37
N ILE A 47 3.40 0.93 7.12
CA ILE A 47 2.41 1.74 7.86
C ILE A 47 1.51 0.91 8.78
N SER A 48 1.75 -0.40 8.87
CA SER A 48 1.04 -1.28 9.81
C SER A 48 1.96 -2.32 10.44
N VAL A 49 1.55 -2.81 11.61
CA VAL A 49 2.01 -4.09 12.15
C VAL A 49 1.60 -5.26 11.22
N ALA A 50 2.12 -6.46 11.47
CA ALA A 50 1.71 -7.66 10.76
C ALA A 50 0.24 -8.00 11.05
N LEU A 51 -0.55 -8.14 9.99
CA LEU A 51 -1.99 -8.40 10.01
C LEU A 51 -2.30 -9.72 9.31
N SER A 52 -3.50 -10.25 9.56
CA SER A 52 -4.06 -11.26 8.68
C SER A 52 -4.40 -10.67 7.33
N ARG A 53 -4.26 -11.47 6.27
CA ARG A 53 -4.50 -11.07 4.89
C ARG A 53 -5.80 -10.28 4.70
N GLU A 54 -6.93 -10.82 5.17
CA GLU A 54 -8.25 -10.18 5.07
C GLU A 54 -8.30 -8.80 5.74
N SER A 55 -7.73 -8.67 6.95
CA SER A 55 -7.68 -7.39 7.66
C SER A 55 -6.77 -6.39 6.96
N ALA A 56 -5.69 -6.86 6.35
CA ALA A 56 -4.77 -6.03 5.59
C ALA A 56 -5.45 -5.51 4.31
N GLU A 57 -6.18 -6.37 3.58
CA GLU A 57 -6.96 -6.00 2.39
C GLU A 57 -8.07 -5.01 2.72
N LYS A 58 -8.79 -5.21 3.82
CA LYS A 58 -9.80 -4.26 4.29
C LYS A 58 -9.18 -2.88 4.58
N ARG A 59 -8.03 -2.84 5.27
CA ARG A 59 -7.33 -1.58 5.56
C ARG A 59 -6.76 -0.92 4.31
N GLU A 60 -6.19 -1.69 3.38
CA GLU A 60 -5.72 -1.17 2.08
C GLU A 60 -6.86 -0.46 1.35
N LYS A 61 -8.03 -1.12 1.27
CA LYS A 61 -9.24 -0.55 0.67
C LYS A 61 -9.68 0.73 1.36
N GLU A 62 -9.78 0.73 2.68
CA GLU A 62 -10.18 1.91 3.47
C GLU A 62 -9.23 3.10 3.24
N LEU A 63 -7.93 2.86 3.12
CA LEU A 63 -6.94 3.91 2.86
C LEU A 63 -7.01 4.45 1.45
N ILE A 64 -7.19 3.60 0.44
CA ILE A 64 -7.40 4.04 -0.94
C ILE A 64 -8.68 4.89 -1.02
N GLN A 65 -9.78 4.44 -0.41
CA GLN A 65 -11.03 5.22 -0.37
C GLN A 65 -10.87 6.54 0.40
N LYS A 66 -10.13 6.55 1.51
CA LYS A 66 -9.80 7.78 2.24
C LYS A 66 -9.00 8.75 1.37
N TYR A 67 -7.99 8.27 0.66
CA TYR A 67 -7.20 9.06 -0.27
C TYR A 67 -8.07 9.66 -1.37
N GLN A 68 -8.92 8.83 -2.00
CA GLN A 68 -9.85 9.29 -3.03
C GLN A 68 -10.78 10.40 -2.53
N ARG A 69 -11.37 10.25 -1.34
CA ARG A 69 -12.21 11.31 -0.74
C ARG A 69 -11.48 12.63 -0.57
N GLN A 70 -10.18 12.61 -0.29
CA GLN A 70 -9.34 13.80 -0.13
C GLN A 70 -8.85 14.37 -1.47
N HIS A 71 -8.79 13.55 -2.53
CA HIS A 71 -8.24 13.90 -3.84
C HIS A 71 -9.31 13.93 -4.94
N GLY A 72 -10.55 14.28 -4.60
CA GLY A 72 -11.64 14.46 -5.57
C GLY A 72 -12.00 13.18 -6.33
N GLY A 73 -11.95 12.03 -5.66
CA GLY A 73 -12.23 10.70 -6.22
C GLY A 73 -11.03 10.02 -6.89
N ARG A 74 -9.91 10.74 -7.07
CA ARG A 74 -8.72 10.19 -7.75
C ARG A 74 -7.98 9.20 -6.84
N PRO A 75 -7.72 7.97 -7.28
CA PRO A 75 -6.91 7.03 -6.52
C PRO A 75 -5.43 7.43 -6.55
N PRO A 76 -4.58 6.85 -5.68
CA PRO A 76 -3.14 6.96 -5.81
C PRO A 76 -2.68 6.51 -7.20
N ARG A 77 -1.61 7.15 -7.70
CA ARG A 77 -1.10 6.99 -9.08
C ARG A 77 -0.93 5.54 -9.54
N TYR A 78 -0.51 4.65 -8.65
CA TYR A 78 -0.26 3.23 -8.96
C TYR A 78 -1.34 2.28 -8.41
N ASN A 79 -2.47 2.81 -7.92
CA ASN A 79 -3.63 2.04 -7.47
C ASN A 79 -4.86 2.19 -8.41
N ILE A 80 -4.65 2.60 -9.67
CA ILE A 80 -5.74 2.88 -10.63
C ILE A 80 -6.64 1.66 -10.87
N ALA A 81 -6.08 0.44 -10.87
CA ALA A 81 -6.86 -0.79 -11.02
C ALA A 81 -7.59 -1.22 -9.72
N LYS A 82 -7.32 -0.56 -8.59
CA LYS A 82 -7.95 -0.80 -7.28
C LYS A 82 -8.89 0.34 -6.91
N THR A 83 -9.71 0.78 -7.86
CA THR A 83 -10.85 1.66 -7.58
C THR A 83 -11.97 0.82 -6.98
N TYR A 84 -12.50 1.26 -5.84
CA TYR A 84 -13.55 0.56 -5.08
C TYR A 84 -14.86 1.33 -5.05
#